data_AF-A0A2V8KRC3-F1
#
_entry.id   AF-A0A2V8KRC3-F1
#
_cell.length_a   1.000
_cell.length_b   1.000
_cell.length_c   1.000
_cell.angle_alpha   90.00
_cell.angle_beta   90.00
_cell.angle_gamma   90.00
#
_symmetry.space_group_name_H-M   'P 1'
#
loop_
_entity.id
_entity.type
_entity.pdbx_description
1 polymer ?
#
loop_
_entity_poly.entity_id
_entity_poly.type
_entity_poly.pdbx_seq_one_letter_code
_entity_poly.pdbx_strand_id
1 'polypeptide(L)'
;TAEFKKTGHFFDPNAFSLPLAGTFGNVGRGALTGPAYVGVNTSFQKLIPLKERLNMKFRVEGFNILNHANFRFPQIIVFQGSSFAGSAGVINETLPPERQIQFALRLEF
;
A
#
# COMPACT_ATOMS: atom_id res chain seq x y z
N THR A 1 -12.14 4.54 -16.11
CA THR A 1 -11.96 4.43 -14.65
C THR A 1 -12.66 3.16 -14.22
N ALA A 2 -11.94 2.16 -13.70
CA ALA A 2 -12.59 0.92 -13.24
C ALA A 2 -13.37 1.25 -11.97
N GLU A 3 -14.69 1.39 -12.12
CA GLU A 3 -15.62 1.60 -11.01
C GLU A 3 -15.58 0.38 -10.10
N PHE A 4 -15.38 0.59 -8.80
CA PHE A 4 -15.49 -0.48 -7.81
C PHE A 4 -16.90 -1.07 -7.89
N LYS A 5 -17.06 -2.22 -8.55
CA LYS A 5 -18.33 -2.93 -8.51
C LYS A 5 -18.59 -3.32 -7.06
N LYS A 6 -19.83 -3.11 -6.61
CA LYS A 6 -20.35 -3.37 -5.25
C LYS A 6 -20.24 -4.84 -4.78
N THR A 7 -19.57 -5.69 -5.56
CA THR A 7 -19.36 -7.13 -5.34
C THR A 7 -18.20 -7.46 -4.40
N GLY A 8 -17.41 -6.47 -3.95
CA GLY A 8 -16.24 -6.69 -3.09
C GLY A 8 -14.97 -7.12 -3.85
N HIS A 9 -15.02 -7.13 -5.19
CA HIS A 9 -13.88 -7.43 -6.05
C HIS A 9 -13.43 -6.18 -6.81
N PHE A 10 -12.13 -5.94 -6.81
CA PHE A 10 -11.45 -4.85 -7.50
C PHE A 10 -11.41 -5.03 -9.03
N PHE A 11 -11.39 -6.28 -9.50
CA PHE A 11 -11.56 -6.63 -10.91
C PHE A 11 -12.51 -7.83 -11.02
N ASP A 12 -13.11 -8.03 -12.20
CA ASP A 12 -14.01 -9.16 -12.46
C ASP A 12 -13.20 -10.43 -12.79
N PRO A 13 -13.20 -11.49 -11.95
CA PRO A 13 -12.51 -12.73 -12.27
C PRO A 13 -13.06 -13.42 -13.53
N ASN A 14 -14.34 -13.20 -13.85
CA ASN A 14 -14.99 -13.82 -15.02
C ASN A 14 -14.52 -13.21 -16.35
N ALA A 15 -13.77 -12.11 -16.33
CA ALA A 15 -13.12 -11.55 -17.51
C ALA A 15 -11.92 -12.39 -18.00
N PHE A 16 -11.55 -13.44 -17.26
CA PHE A 16 -10.43 -14.31 -17.57
C PHE A 16 -10.90 -15.74 -17.77
N SER A 17 -10.16 -16.49 -18.59
CA SER A 17 -10.32 -17.93 -18.78
C SER A 17 -8.95 -18.59 -18.80
N LEU A 18 -8.88 -19.87 -18.43
CA LEU A 18 -7.66 -20.66 -18.60
C LEU A 18 -7.37 -20.84 -20.10
N PRO A 19 -6.11 -20.68 -20.55
CA PRO A 19 -5.74 -21.00 -21.91
C PRO A 19 -5.81 -22.53 -22.15
N LEU A 20 -5.80 -22.94 -23.41
CA LEU A 20 -5.72 -24.35 -23.78
C LEU A 20 -4.45 -24.97 -23.19
N ALA A 21 -4.53 -26.24 -22.77
CA ALA A 21 -3.38 -26.93 -22.19
C ALA A 21 -2.19 -26.92 -23.15
N GLY A 22 -1.02 -26.52 -22.65
CA GLY A 22 0.20 -26.36 -23.46
C GLY A 22 0.29 -25.05 -24.25
N THR A 23 -0.65 -24.11 -24.06
CA THR A 23 -0.61 -22.79 -24.71
C THR A 23 -0.45 -21.65 -23.71
N PHE A 24 0.08 -20.52 -24.17
CA PHE A 24 0.13 -19.30 -23.38
C PHE A 24 -1.21 -18.55 -23.45
N GLY A 25 -1.56 -17.85 -22.37
CA GLY A 25 -2.67 -16.90 -22.37
C GLY A 25 -2.34 -15.60 -23.10
N ASN A 26 -3.34 -14.71 -23.20
CA ASN A 26 -3.23 -13.41 -23.88
C ASN A 26 -3.21 -12.20 -22.93
N VAL A 27 -3.14 -12.42 -21.61
CA VAL A 27 -3.10 -11.33 -20.63
C VAL A 27 -1.76 -10.61 -20.72
N GLY A 28 -1.81 -9.33 -21.08
CA GLY A 28 -0.62 -8.49 -21.16
C GLY A 28 -0.03 -8.16 -19.79
N ARG A 29 1.28 -7.87 -19.76
CA ARG A 29 1.95 -7.33 -18.57
C ARG A 29 1.31 -5.99 -18.18
N GLY A 30 0.88 -5.85 -16.93
CA GLY A 30 0.23 -4.62 -16.45
C GLY A 30 -1.23 -4.48 -16.85
N ALA A 31 -1.91 -5.56 -17.28
CA ALA A 31 -3.33 -5.54 -17.61
C ALA A 31 -4.25 -5.11 -16.46
N LEU A 32 -3.78 -5.18 -15.21
CA LEU A 32 -4.48 -4.69 -14.02
C LEU A 32 -3.72 -3.50 -13.42
N THR A 33 -4.44 -2.43 -13.15
CA THR A 33 -3.95 -1.25 -12.43
C THR A 33 -4.56 -1.24 -11.04
N GLY A 34 -3.75 -1.18 -9.99
CA GLY A 34 -4.23 -1.17 -8.60
C GLY A 34 -4.91 0.14 -8.17
N PRO A 35 -5.37 0.21 -6.91
CA PRO A 35 -5.92 1.43 -6.34
C PRO A 35 -4.88 2.55 -6.32
N ALA A 36 -5.37 3.79 -6.32
CA ALA A 36 -4.53 4.96 -6.14
C ALA A 36 -3.91 4.98 -4.74
N TYR A 37 -2.72 5.57 -4.65
CA TYR A 37 -2.02 5.81 -3.40
C TYR A 37 -2.01 7.30 -3.07
N VAL A 38 -2.42 7.65 -1.84
CA VAL A 38 -2.37 9.03 -1.33
C VAL A 38 -1.81 9.01 0.09
N GLY A 39 -0.67 9.68 0.29
CA GLY A 39 -0.02 9.77 1.59
C GLY A 39 0.56 11.15 1.84
N VAL A 40 0.42 11.62 3.08
CA VAL A 40 1.07 12.84 3.55
C VAL A 40 2.02 12.46 4.69
N ASN A 41 3.31 12.69 4.48
CA ASN A 41 4.37 12.42 5.44
C ASN A 41 5.02 13.75 5.83
N THR A 42 5.35 13.91 7.11
CA THR A 42 5.95 15.14 7.62
C THR A 42 7.05 14.85 8.62
N SER A 43 7.97 15.80 8.78
CA SER A 43 8.96 15.77 9.85
C SER A 43 9.10 17.16 10.48
N PHE A 44 9.29 17.17 11.79
CA PHE A 44 9.57 18.36 12.56
C PHE A 44 10.84 18.14 13.36
N GLN A 45 11.76 19.10 13.31
CA GLN A 45 13.01 19.04 14.05
C GLN A 45 13.29 20.36 14.75
N LYS A 46 13.72 20.27 16.00
CA LYS A 46 14.07 21.43 16.83
C LYS A 46 15.40 21.20 17.51
N LEU A 47 16.30 22.17 17.35
CA LEU A 47 17.49 22.30 18.17
C LEU A 47 17.12 23.02 19.47
N ILE A 48 17.46 22.42 20.59
CA ILE A 48 17.24 22.94 21.94
C ILE A 48 18.63 23.16 22.54
N PRO A 49 19.11 24.41 22.63
CA PRO A 49 20.34 24.72 23.35
C PRO A 49 20.16 24.38 24.82
N LEU A 50 21.01 23.50 25.37
CA LEU A 50 20.95 23.14 26.79
C LEU A 50 21.88 24.05 27.60
N LYS A 51 23.19 23.98 27.34
CA LYS A 51 24.23 24.81 27.97
C LYS A 51 25.48 24.84 27.09
N GLU A 52 26.12 25.99 26.95
CA GLU A 52 27.41 26.13 26.24
C GLU A 52 27.42 25.42 24.87
N ARG A 53 28.29 24.42 24.70
CA ARG A 53 28.42 23.60 23.47
C ARG A 53 27.43 22.44 23.40
N LEU A 54 26.72 22.17 24.50
CA LEU A 54 25.74 21.09 24.62
C LEU A 54 24.40 21.48 23.98
N ASN A 55 24.04 20.77 22.93
CA ASN A 55 22.78 20.93 22.21
C ASN A 55 21.99 19.62 22.18
N MET A 56 20.66 19.74 22.15
CA MET A 56 19.76 18.61 22.01
C MET A 56 18.91 18.77 20.75
N LYS A 57 18.97 17.81 19.83
CA LYS A 57 18.09 17.73 18.67
C LYS A 57 16.92 16.82 18.99
N PHE A 58 15.73 17.40 19.00
CA PHE A 58 14.47 16.66 19.06
C PHE A 58 13.89 16.57 17.65
N ARG A 59 13.49 15.37 17.24
CA ARG A 59 12.82 15.12 15.96
C ARG A 59 11.55 14.32 16.16
N VAL A 60 10.51 14.73 15.44
CA VAL A 60 9.25 13.99 15.26
C VAL A 60 9.09 13.69 13.78
N GLU A 61 8.83 12.43 13.44
CA GLU A 61 8.52 12.00 12.09
C GLU A 61 7.11 11.38 12.08
N GLY A 62 6.27 11.81 11.13
CA GLY A 62 4.91 11.32 10.96
C GLY A 62 4.71 10.78 9.56
N PHE A 63 4.33 9.52 9.45
CA PHE A 63 3.98 8.85 8.20
C PHE A 63 2.48 8.61 8.15
N ASN A 64 1.87 8.82 6.98
CA ASN A 64 0.42 8.80 6.82
C ASN A 64 -0.29 9.67 7.87
N ILE A 65 0.13 10.94 8.02
CA ILE A 65 -0.32 11.82 9.12
C ILE A 65 -1.84 12.07 9.11
N LEU A 66 -2.44 12.03 7.92
CA LEU A 66 -3.89 12.14 7.71
C LEU A 66 -4.65 10.82 7.96
N ASN A 67 -3.92 9.73 8.22
CA ASN A 67 -4.46 8.38 8.41
C ASN A 67 -5.38 7.93 7.26
N HIS A 68 -4.98 8.23 6.02
CA HIS A 68 -5.70 7.81 4.83
C HIS A 68 -5.47 6.31 4.58
N ALA A 69 -6.56 5.56 4.37
CA ALA A 69 -6.47 4.13 4.07
C ALA A 69 -5.98 3.93 2.65
N ASN A 70 -4.74 3.46 2.50
CA ASN A 70 -4.17 3.07 1.22
C ASN A 70 -4.32 1.56 1.06
N PHE A 71 -5.07 1.13 0.07
CA PHE A 71 -5.33 -0.29 -0.17
C PHE A 71 -4.16 -0.95 -0.91
N ARG A 72 -3.82 -2.18 -0.54
CA ARG A 72 -2.83 -2.98 -1.27
C ARG A 72 -3.43 -3.42 -2.62
N PHE A 73 -2.57 -3.95 -3.50
CA PHE A 73 -3.02 -4.57 -4.73
C PHE A 73 -4.00 -5.73 -4.46
N PRO A 74 -5.01 -5.92 -5.33
CA PRO A 74 -5.90 -7.07 -5.23
C PRO A 74 -5.15 -8.37 -5.49
N GLN A 75 -5.71 -9.49 -5.01
CA GLN A 75 -5.19 -10.80 -5.35
C GLN A 75 -5.31 -11.06 -6.86
N ILE A 76 -4.17 -11.17 -7.53
CA ILE A 76 -4.09 -11.31 -9.00
C ILE A 76 -4.14 -12.76 -9.48
N ILE A 77 -4.09 -13.73 -8.57
CA ILE A 77 -4.25 -15.15 -8.90
C ILE A 77 -5.74 -15.39 -9.14
N VAL A 78 -6.12 -15.59 -10.40
CA VAL A 78 -7.53 -15.76 -10.79
C VAL A 78 -8.01 -17.20 -10.64
N PHE A 79 -7.13 -18.19 -10.85
CA PHE A 79 -7.48 -19.61 -10.86
C PHE A 79 -6.67 -20.41 -9.84
N GLN A 80 -7.33 -21.39 -9.21
CA GLN A 80 -6.72 -22.42 -8.39
C GLN A 80 -7.12 -23.78 -8.98
N GLY A 81 -6.21 -24.38 -9.76
CA GLY A 81 -6.55 -25.51 -10.62
C GLY A 81 -7.48 -25.05 -11.75
N SER A 82 -8.59 -25.77 -11.96
CA SER A 82 -9.61 -25.46 -12.97
C SER A 82 -10.73 -24.54 -12.49
N SER A 83 -10.70 -24.10 -11.22
CA SER A 83 -11.73 -23.25 -10.61
C SER A 83 -11.21 -21.84 -10.34
N PHE A 84 -12.12 -20.87 -10.21
CA PHE A 84 -11.75 -19.54 -9.73
C PHE A 84 -11.21 -19.60 -8.30
N ALA A 85 -10.12 -18.87 -8.03
CA ALA A 85 -9.66 -18.68 -6.67
C ALA A 85 -10.67 -17.79 -5.92
N GLY A 86 -11.11 -18.21 -4.73
CA GLY A 86 -12.10 -17.45 -3.94
C GLY A 86 -11.62 -16.04 -3.54
N SER A 87 -10.31 -15.80 -3.56
CA SER A 87 -9.71 -14.50 -3.30
C SER A 87 -9.51 -13.64 -4.54
N ALA A 88 -9.74 -14.16 -5.76
CA ALA A 88 -9.45 -13.46 -7.01
C ALA A 88 -10.09 -12.06 -7.04
N GLY A 89 -9.29 -11.02 -7.24
CA GLY A 89 -9.78 -9.65 -7.29
C GLY A 89 -10.09 -9.03 -5.93
N VAL A 90 -9.97 -9.74 -4.81
CA VAL A 90 -10.24 -9.19 -3.47
C VAL A 90 -9.01 -8.46 -2.92
N ILE A 91 -9.24 -7.35 -2.22
CA ILE A 91 -8.24 -6.63 -1.42
C ILE A 91 -8.52 -6.91 0.06
N ASN A 92 -7.55 -7.48 0.76
CA ASN A 92 -7.67 -7.85 2.18
C ASN A 92 -6.77 -7.03 3.10
N GLU A 93 -5.93 -6.15 2.54
CA GLU A 93 -4.88 -5.45 3.28
C GLU A 93 -4.74 -4.00 2.82
N THR A 94 -4.25 -3.16 3.72
CA THR A 94 -3.79 -1.80 3.44
C THR A 94 -2.26 -1.74 3.46
N LEU A 95 -1.67 -0.87 2.64
CA LEU A 95 -0.23 -0.62 2.63
C LEU A 95 0.11 0.83 2.23
N PRO A 96 0.92 1.57 3.03
CA PRO A 96 1.47 1.20 4.34
C PRO A 96 0.36 1.10 5.40
N PRO A 97 0.69 0.60 6.61
CA PRO A 97 -0.26 0.50 7.73
C PRO A 97 -0.84 1.87 8.16
N GLU A 98 -1.59 1.87 9.26
CA GLU A 98 -2.09 3.08 9.91
C GLU A 98 -1.00 4.14 10.17
N ARG A 99 -1.44 5.36 10.50
CA ARG A 99 -0.55 6.46 10.84
C ARG A 99 0.53 6.04 11.84
N GLN A 100 1.79 6.29 11.48
CA GLN A 100 2.94 6.04 12.34
C GLN A 100 3.57 7.38 12.75
N ILE A 101 3.85 7.52 14.05
CA ILE A 101 4.54 8.68 14.60
C ILE A 101 5.75 8.18 15.38
N GLN A 102 6.93 8.73 15.08
CA GLN A 102 8.19 8.33 15.69
C GLN A 102 8.90 9.56 16.26
N PHE A 103 9.61 9.33 17.36
CA PHE A 103 10.36 10.36 18.08
C PHE A 103 11.82 9.97 18.14
N ALA A 104 12.70 10.94 17.94
CA ALA A 104 14.14 10.76 18.10
C ALA A 104 14.75 11.90 18.91
N LEU A 105 15.72 11.55 19.74
CA LEU A 105 16.51 12.49 20.53
C LEU A 105 17.99 12.26 20.25
N ARG A 106 18.73 13.33 20.00
CA ARG A 106 20.18 13.30 19.86
C ARG A 106 20.82 14.38 20.72
N LEU A 107 21.80 13.98 21.52
CA LEU A 107 22.66 14.90 22.26
C LEU A 107 23.92 15.21 21.43
N GLU A 108 24.30 16.47 21.38
CA GLU A 108 25.47 16.97 20.64
C GLU A 108 26.35 17.77 21.61
N PHE A 109 27.65 17.45 21.67
CA PHE A 109 28.63 18.03 22.59
C PHE A 109 29.92 18.40 21.87
#